data_AF-A0A7X9D9T2-F1
#
_entry.id   AF-A0A7X9D9T2-F1
#
_cell.length_a   1.000
_cell.length_b   1.000
_cell.length_c   1.000
_cell.angle_alpha   90.00
_cell.angle_beta   90.00
_cell.angle_gamma   90.00
#
_symmetry.space_group_name_H-M   'P 1'
#
loop_
_entity.id
_entity.type
_entity.pdbx_description
1 polymer ?
#
loop_
_entity_poly.entity_id
_entity_poly.type
_entity_poly.pdbx_seq_one_letter_code
_entity_poly.pdbx_strand_id
1 'polypeptide(L)'
;MNNSNPGFMGSTSPITKNIIIINVIMWFAQVVLQRRGIDLSDYLGLHYVESSSFRIWQPITYMFMHDPYSFMHVFSNMFAVFMFGRTLEHIWGSKRFLGYYFITGIGAAFTQMLVIFLRILFIKSGMSPEAISDVYIHGANLLHQNMNFVDPLQA
;
A
#
# COMPACT_ATOMS: atom_id res chain seq x y z
N MET A 1 -11.75 -0.12 -46.45
CA MET A 1 -11.05 -0.80 -45.34
C MET A 1 -10.35 0.27 -44.52
N ASN A 2 -10.93 0.68 -43.38
CA ASN A 2 -10.30 1.66 -42.50
C ASN A 2 -9.29 0.95 -41.60
N ASN A 3 -8.03 0.99 -42.00
CA ASN A 3 -6.92 0.49 -41.20
C ASN A 3 -6.50 1.59 -40.21
N SER A 4 -7.32 1.81 -39.18
CA SER A 4 -6.90 2.62 -38.03
C SER A 4 -5.91 1.79 -37.23
N ASN A 5 -4.63 1.93 -37.56
CA ASN A 5 -3.53 1.35 -36.80
C ASN A 5 -3.65 1.92 -35.38
N PRO A 6 -4.12 1.16 -34.38
CA PRO A 6 -4.18 1.68 -33.04
C PRO A 6 -2.72 1.84 -32.65
N GLY A 7 -2.26 3.05 -32.36
CA GLY A 7 -0.90 3.25 -31.88
C GLY A 7 -0.63 2.37 -30.65
N PHE A 8 0.57 2.42 -30.09
CA PHE A 8 0.91 1.67 -28.89
C PHE A 8 -0.05 1.87 -27.69
N MET A 9 -0.84 2.96 -27.69
CA MET A 9 -1.94 3.25 -26.75
C MET A 9 -3.35 2.87 -27.24
N GLY A 10 -3.50 2.44 -28.49
CA GLY A 10 -4.76 2.09 -29.13
C GLY A 10 -5.11 0.59 -29.07
N SER A 11 -4.20 -0.30 -28.67
CA SER A 11 -4.59 -1.66 -28.27
C SER A 11 -5.37 -1.53 -26.97
N THR A 12 -6.70 -1.61 -27.03
CA THR A 12 -7.55 -1.22 -25.90
C THR A 12 -7.33 -2.17 -24.71
N SER A 13 -6.50 -1.74 -23.76
CA SER A 13 -6.36 -2.32 -22.42
C SER A 13 -7.04 -1.38 -21.41
N PRO A 14 -8.39 -1.29 -21.43
CA PRO A 14 -9.13 -0.30 -20.67
C PRO A 14 -8.92 -0.44 -19.16
N ILE A 15 -8.81 -1.66 -18.64
CA ILE A 15 -8.61 -1.88 -17.21
C ILE A 15 -7.21 -1.43 -16.78
N THR A 16 -6.19 -1.78 -17.55
CA THR A 16 -4.81 -1.33 -17.29
C THR A 16 -4.74 0.19 -17.26
N LYS A 17 -5.36 0.85 -18.26
CA LYS A 17 -5.43 2.31 -18.32
C LYS A 17 -6.15 2.90 -17.09
N ASN A 18 -7.29 2.32 -16.70
CA ASN A 18 -8.07 2.81 -15.56
C ASN A 18 -7.31 2.65 -14.24
N ILE A 19 -6.63 1.52 -14.03
CA ILE A 19 -5.79 1.29 -12.85
C ILE A 19 -4.69 2.37 -12.77
N ILE A 20 -4.01 2.65 -13.88
CA ILE A 20 -2.97 3.70 -13.91
C ILE A 20 -3.57 5.07 -13.59
N ILE A 21 -4.69 5.44 -14.22
CA ILE A 21 -5.35 6.72 -13.97
C ILE A 21 -5.75 6.88 -12.50
N ILE A 22 -6.40 5.85 -11.93
CA ILE A 22 -6.82 5.87 -10.52
C ILE A 22 -5.61 6.06 -9.61
N ASN A 23 -4.54 5.30 -9.80
CA ASN A 23 -3.33 5.41 -8.98
C ASN A 23 -2.64 6.78 -9.08
N VAL A 24 -2.57 7.35 -10.29
CA VAL A 24 -2.01 8.70 -10.48
C VAL A 24 -2.89 9.76 -9.79
N ILE A 25 -4.21 9.64 -9.87
CA ILE A 25 -5.15 10.53 -9.17
C ILE A 25 -4.99 10.40 -7.65
N MET A 26 -4.93 9.17 -7.14
CA MET A 26 -4.77 8.92 -5.69
C MET A 26 -3.43 9.46 -5.19
N TRP A 27 -2.34 9.22 -5.90
CA TRP A 27 -1.03 9.76 -5.53
C TRP A 27 -1.01 11.29 -5.57
N PHE A 28 -1.60 11.91 -6.60
CA PHE A 28 -1.73 13.37 -6.64
C PHE A 28 -2.58 13.90 -5.47
N ALA A 29 -3.68 13.21 -5.13
CA ALA A 29 -4.49 13.54 -3.96
C ALA A 29 -3.68 13.42 -2.66
N GLN A 30 -2.85 12.39 -2.49
CA GLN A 30 -1.95 12.25 -1.34
C GLN A 30 -1.02 13.47 -1.24
N VAL A 31 -0.36 13.86 -2.33
CA VAL A 31 0.55 15.01 -2.36
C VAL A 31 -0.15 16.32 -2.01
N VAL A 32 -1.35 16.56 -2.54
CA VAL A 32 -2.10 17.82 -2.31
C VAL A 32 -2.67 17.88 -0.90
N LEU A 33 -3.26 16.79 -0.41
CA LEU A 33 -3.92 16.76 0.90
C LEU A 33 -2.92 16.72 2.05
N GLN A 34 -1.77 16.09 1.85
CA GLN A 34 -0.69 16.09 2.85
C GLN A 34 -0.19 17.51 3.13
N ARG A 35 -0.10 18.38 2.11
CA ARG A 35 0.22 19.81 2.29
C ARG A 35 -0.82 20.58 3.10
N ARG A 36 -2.03 20.03 3.25
CA ARG A 36 -3.11 20.56 4.08
C ARG A 36 -3.21 19.86 5.44
N GLY A 37 -2.22 19.03 5.80
CA GLY A 37 -2.20 18.27 7.06
C GLY A 37 -3.09 17.03 7.06
N ILE A 38 -3.58 16.58 5.90
CA ILE A 38 -4.41 15.38 5.78
C ILE A 38 -3.57 14.27 5.15
N ASP A 39 -3.19 13.26 5.95
CA ASP A 39 -2.47 12.09 5.44
C ASP A 39 -3.47 11.02 4.98
N LEU A 40 -3.73 10.96 3.67
CA LEU A 40 -4.57 9.91 3.09
C LEU A 40 -4.03 8.49 3.35
N SER A 41 -2.71 8.34 3.52
CA SER A 41 -2.09 7.03 3.78
C SER A 41 -2.50 6.50 5.16
N ASP A 42 -2.78 7.38 6.11
CA ASP A 42 -3.29 7.00 7.44
C ASP A 42 -4.72 6.44 7.36
N TYR A 43 -5.56 6.98 6.47
CA TYR A 43 -6.96 6.53 6.31
C TYR A 43 -7.13 5.32 5.38
N LEU A 44 -6.33 5.26 4.31
CA LEU A 44 -6.51 4.33 3.20
C LEU A 44 -5.37 3.30 3.05
N GLY A 45 -4.23 3.51 3.70
CA GLY A 45 -3.12 2.56 3.75
C GLY A 45 -3.41 1.37 4.66
N LEU A 46 -2.67 0.28 4.48
CA LEU A 46 -2.86 -0.94 5.24
C LEU A 46 -2.19 -0.85 6.61
N HIS A 47 -2.99 -0.72 7.66
CA HIS A 47 -2.51 -0.78 9.05
C HIS A 47 -2.53 -2.21 9.57
N TYR A 48 -1.70 -2.48 10.60
CA TYR A 48 -1.73 -3.77 11.30
C TYR A 48 -3.09 -4.00 11.98
N VAL A 49 -3.59 -5.23 12.00
CA VAL A 49 -4.95 -5.56 12.44
C VAL A 49 -5.26 -5.19 13.90
N GLU A 50 -4.26 -5.19 14.79
CA GLU A 50 -4.43 -4.77 16.19
C GLU A 50 -4.25 -3.25 16.38
N SER A 51 -3.97 -2.49 15.32
CA SER A 51 -3.84 -1.03 15.38
C SER A 51 -5.21 -0.37 15.55
N SER A 52 -5.27 0.68 16.37
CA SER A 52 -6.46 1.54 16.48
C SER A 52 -6.81 2.28 15.17
N SER A 53 -5.84 2.41 14.26
CA SER A 53 -6.02 2.97 12.91
C SER A 53 -6.48 1.95 11.86
N PHE A 54 -6.59 0.67 12.20
CA PHE A 54 -7.06 -0.34 11.25
C PHE A 54 -8.52 -0.13 10.85
N ARG A 55 -8.82 -0.30 9.56
CA ARG A 55 -10.17 -0.19 8.99
C ARG A 55 -10.41 -1.28 7.97
N ILE A 56 -11.65 -1.78 7.90
CA ILE A 56 -12.02 -2.94 7.08
C ILE A 56 -11.86 -2.74 5.57
N TRP A 57 -11.83 -1.50 5.08
CA TRP A 57 -11.62 -1.18 3.65
C TRP A 57 -10.15 -1.19 3.23
N GLN A 58 -9.21 -1.13 4.18
CA GLN A 58 -7.78 -1.01 3.91
C GLN A 58 -7.18 -2.14 3.06
N PRO A 59 -7.60 -3.42 3.17
CA PRO A 59 -7.12 -4.50 2.29
C PRO A 59 -7.39 -4.28 0.80
N ILE A 60 -8.26 -3.34 0.43
CA ILE A 60 -8.50 -2.94 -0.96
C ILE A 60 -7.90 -1.56 -1.23
N THR A 61 -8.15 -0.57 -0.36
CA THR A 61 -7.74 0.81 -0.62
C THR A 61 -6.24 1.00 -0.65
N TYR A 62 -5.48 0.19 0.10
CA TYR A 62 -4.03 0.28 0.14
C TYR A 62 -3.40 -0.01 -1.23
N MET A 63 -4.06 -0.79 -2.08
CA MET A 63 -3.61 -1.11 -3.44
C MET A 63 -3.49 0.13 -4.34
N PHE A 64 -4.06 1.27 -3.91
CA PHE A 64 -4.05 2.53 -4.64
C PHE A 64 -3.24 3.62 -3.94
N MET A 65 -2.65 3.34 -2.79
CA MET A 65 -1.79 4.26 -2.05
C MET A 65 -0.33 4.09 -2.45
N HIS A 66 0.38 5.19 -2.62
CA HIS A 66 1.80 5.21 -2.98
C HIS A 66 2.54 6.20 -2.09
N ASP A 67 3.86 6.07 -1.96
CA ASP A 67 4.67 7.05 -1.22
C ASP A 67 4.56 8.46 -1.85
N PRO A 68 3.98 9.46 -1.15
CA PRO A 68 3.83 10.82 -1.69
C PRO A 68 5.17 11.56 -1.83
N TYR A 69 6.24 11.08 -1.17
CA TYR A 69 7.57 11.68 -1.23
C TYR A 69 8.45 11.09 -2.33
N SER A 70 8.02 9.99 -2.97
CA SER A 70 8.81 9.27 -3.99
C SER A 70 8.07 9.14 -5.32
N PHE A 71 8.36 10.06 -6.25
CA PHE A 71 7.86 9.96 -7.62
C PHE A 71 8.31 8.66 -8.31
N MET A 72 9.54 8.20 -8.06
CA MET A 72 10.06 6.98 -8.68
C MET A 72 9.28 5.74 -8.22
N HIS A 73 8.75 5.74 -7.00
CA HIS A 73 7.93 4.63 -6.49
C HIS A 73 6.62 4.48 -7.28
N VAL A 74 5.85 5.56 -7.45
CA VAL A 74 4.61 5.52 -8.25
C VAL A 74 4.91 5.29 -9.74
N PHE A 75 5.96 5.91 -10.28
CA PHE A 75 6.34 5.73 -11.68
C PHE A 75 6.68 4.27 -12.01
N SER A 76 7.56 3.63 -11.22
CA SER A 76 7.98 2.26 -11.46
C SER A 76 6.84 1.25 -11.31
N ASN A 77 5.94 1.44 -10.33
CA ASN A 77 4.73 0.64 -10.19
C ASN A 77 3.81 0.77 -11.42
N MET A 78 3.55 2.00 -11.85
CA MET A 78 2.68 2.23 -13.02
C MET A 78 3.32 1.77 -14.32
N PHE A 79 4.65 1.84 -14.43
CA PHE A 79 5.40 1.26 -15.53
C PHE A 79 5.27 -0.28 -15.56
N ALA A 80 5.35 -0.95 -14.42
CA ALA A 80 5.11 -2.39 -14.33
C ALA A 80 3.66 -2.75 -14.71
N VAL A 81 2.67 -2.03 -14.18
CA VAL A 81 1.25 -2.20 -14.56
C VAL A 81 1.05 -1.97 -16.06
N PHE A 82 1.71 -0.98 -16.64
CA PHE A 82 1.64 -0.71 -18.07
C PHE A 82 2.25 -1.82 -18.93
N MET A 83 3.43 -2.32 -18.56
CA MET A 83 4.16 -3.35 -19.31
C MET A 83 3.46 -4.71 -19.20
N PHE A 84 3.17 -5.16 -17.98
CA PHE A 84 2.61 -6.47 -17.71
C PHE A 84 1.09 -6.50 -17.78
N GLY A 85 0.42 -5.47 -17.24
CA GLY A 85 -1.04 -5.40 -17.21
C GLY A 85 -1.66 -5.40 -18.60
N ARG A 86 -1.10 -4.65 -19.56
CA ARG A 86 -1.60 -4.69 -20.95
C ARG A 86 -1.49 -6.08 -21.58
N THR A 87 -0.36 -6.75 -21.35
CA THR A 87 -0.11 -8.10 -21.86
C THR A 87 -1.10 -9.10 -21.24
N LEU A 88 -1.27 -9.06 -19.92
CA LEU A 88 -2.21 -9.92 -19.20
C LEU A 88 -3.67 -9.63 -19.60
N GLU A 89 -4.06 -8.37 -19.73
CA GLU A 89 -5.39 -7.97 -20.17
C GLU A 89 -5.70 -8.42 -21.60
N HIS A 90 -4.71 -8.36 -22.50
CA HIS A 90 -4.87 -8.82 -23.87
C HIS A 90 -5.04 -10.34 -23.96
N ILE A 91 -4.27 -11.10 -23.17
CA ILE A 91 -4.31 -12.57 -23.20
C ILE A 91 -5.54 -13.13 -22.45
N TRP A 92 -5.88 -12.55 -21.29
CA TRP A 92 -6.94 -13.08 -20.43
C TRP A 92 -8.28 -12.38 -20.60
N GLY A 93 -8.31 -11.20 -21.21
CA GLY A 93 -9.46 -10.30 -21.25
C GLY A 93 -9.64 -9.51 -19.95
N SER A 94 -10.28 -8.35 -20.06
CA SER A 94 -10.46 -7.36 -19.00
C SER A 94 -11.03 -7.93 -17.69
N LYS A 95 -12.06 -8.80 -17.76
CA LYS A 95 -12.71 -9.36 -16.56
C LYS A 95 -11.76 -10.25 -15.75
N ARG A 96 -11.01 -11.13 -16.43
CA ARG A 96 -10.08 -12.05 -15.76
C ARG A 96 -8.86 -11.31 -15.23
N PHE A 97 -8.34 -10.35 -15.99
CA PHE A 97 -7.26 -9.49 -15.52
C PHE A 97 -7.66 -8.67 -14.29
N LEU A 98 -8.86 -8.07 -14.28
CA LEU A 98 -9.34 -7.32 -13.12
C LEU A 98 -9.50 -8.21 -11.88
N GLY A 99 -10.05 -9.42 -12.06
CA GLY A 99 -10.14 -10.41 -10.99
C GLY A 99 -8.76 -10.79 -10.45
N TYR A 100 -7.80 -11.06 -11.34
CA TYR A 100 -6.41 -11.32 -10.96
C TYR A 100 -5.80 -10.17 -10.18
N TYR A 101 -5.97 -8.93 -10.62
CA TYR A 101 -5.44 -7.73 -9.96
C TYR A 101 -5.94 -7.62 -8.51
N PHE A 102 -7.24 -7.78 -8.27
CA PHE A 102 -7.80 -7.73 -6.92
C PHE A 102 -7.46 -8.94 -6.06
N ILE A 103 -7.50 -10.15 -6.61
CA ILE A 103 -7.17 -11.36 -5.85
C ILE A 103 -5.71 -11.31 -5.37
N THR A 104 -4.79 -10.90 -6.25
CA THR A 104 -3.37 -10.81 -5.89
C THR A 104 -3.08 -9.66 -4.93
N GLY A 105 -3.72 -8.49 -5.12
CA GLY A 105 -3.60 -7.39 -4.17
C GLY A 105 -4.15 -7.75 -2.79
N ILE A 106 -5.40 -8.21 -2.71
CA ILE A 106 -5.99 -8.62 -1.43
C ILE A 106 -5.18 -9.77 -0.80
N GLY A 107 -4.71 -10.73 -1.62
CA GLY A 107 -3.82 -11.80 -1.18
C GLY A 107 -2.53 -11.26 -0.56
N ALA A 108 -1.89 -10.26 -1.19
CA ALA A 108 -0.70 -9.61 -0.65
C ALA A 108 -0.98 -8.90 0.68
N ALA A 109 -2.14 -8.25 0.85
CA ALA A 109 -2.55 -7.69 2.15
C ALA A 109 -2.63 -8.75 3.24
N PHE A 110 -3.28 -9.89 2.95
CA PHE A 110 -3.38 -11.00 3.90
C PHE A 110 -2.02 -11.61 4.23
N THR A 111 -1.17 -11.86 3.23
CA THR A 111 0.18 -12.38 3.44
C THR A 111 1.01 -11.41 4.29
N GLN A 112 0.99 -10.11 3.98
CA GLN A 112 1.67 -9.09 4.76
C GLN A 112 1.18 -9.08 6.22
N MET A 113 -0.13 -9.12 6.42
CA MET A 113 -0.74 -9.13 7.75
C MET A 113 -0.32 -10.36 8.55
N LEU A 114 -0.35 -11.54 7.93
CA LEU A 114 0.06 -12.79 8.57
C LEU A 114 1.54 -12.75 8.97
N VAL A 115 2.41 -12.27 8.09
CA VAL A 115 3.85 -12.16 8.39
C VAL A 115 4.07 -11.20 9.57
N ILE A 116 3.43 -10.03 9.57
CA ILE A 116 3.55 -9.08 10.68
C ILE A 116 3.00 -9.69 11.98
N PHE A 117 1.84 -10.34 11.93
CA PHE A 117 1.22 -10.99 13.07
C PHE A 117 2.14 -12.03 13.70
N LEU A 118 2.73 -12.92 12.90
CA LEU A 118 3.65 -13.95 13.39
C LEU A 118 4.93 -13.33 13.99
N ARG A 119 5.46 -12.26 13.39
CA ARG A 119 6.63 -11.54 13.93
C ARG A 119 6.32 -10.92 15.29
N ILE A 120 5.17 -10.24 15.42
CA ILE A 120 4.74 -9.62 16.68
C ILE A 120 4.47 -10.67 17.74
N LEU A 121 3.79 -11.77 17.39
CA LEU A 121 3.53 -12.89 18.29
C LEU A 121 4.83 -13.49 18.85
N PHE A 122 5.80 -13.73 17.96
CA PHE A 122 7.11 -14.26 18.34
C PHE A 122 7.85 -13.31 19.29
N ILE A 123 7.89 -12.01 18.99
CA ILE A 123 8.51 -10.99 19.85
C ILE A 123 7.83 -10.94 21.22
N LYS A 124 6.49 -10.84 21.25
CA LYS A 124 5.69 -10.81 22.50
C LYS A 124 5.93 -12.04 23.37
N SER A 125 6.11 -13.22 22.77
CA SER A 125 6.35 -14.47 23.52
C SER A 125 7.63 -14.47 24.35
N GLY A 126 8.60 -13.61 24.01
CA GLY A 126 9.86 -13.44 24.73
C GLY A 126 9.86 -12.28 25.74
N MET A 127 8.73 -11.59 25.94
CA MET A 127 8.64 -10.39 26.77
C MET A 127 7.68 -10.57 27.94
N SER A 128 7.93 -9.86 29.06
CA SER A 128 6.97 -9.78 30.15
C SER A 128 5.76 -8.92 29.75
N PRO A 129 4.58 -9.11 30.35
CA PRO A 129 3.41 -8.27 30.09
C PRO A 129 3.66 -6.77 30.31
N GLU A 130 4.47 -6.44 31.32
CA GLU A 130 4.85 -5.06 31.65
C GLU A 130 5.70 -4.44 30.54
N ALA A 131 6.68 -5.18 30.02
CA ALA A 131 7.52 -4.73 28.90
C ALA A 131 6.70 -4.52 27.62
N ILE A 132 5.73 -5.41 27.35
CA ILE A 132 4.81 -5.25 26.20
C ILE A 132 3.97 -3.98 26.36
N SER A 133 3.42 -3.77 27.56
CA SER A 133 2.62 -2.58 27.88
C SER A 133 3.44 -1.30 27.71
N ASP A 134 4.69 -1.31 28.18
CA ASP A 134 5.60 -0.17 28.07
C ASP A 134 5.92 0.19 26.61
N VAL A 135 6.17 -0.82 25.76
CA VAL A 135 6.35 -0.62 24.31
C VAL A 135 5.11 -0.01 23.67
N TYR A 136 3.91 -0.46 24.05
CA TYR A 136 2.67 0.08 23.48
C TYR A 136 2.37 1.51 23.91
N ILE A 137 2.72 1.88 25.14
CA ILE A 137 2.43 3.22 25.69
C ILE A 137 3.51 4.23 25.28
N HIS A 138 4.78 3.86 25.39
CA HIS A 138 5.90 4.80 25.25
C HIS A 138 6.69 4.61 23.95
N GLY A 139 6.62 3.44 23.30
CA GLY A 139 7.49 3.09 22.18
C GLY A 139 7.39 4.04 20.99
N ALA A 140 6.18 4.48 20.61
CA ALA A 140 6.00 5.43 19.52
C ALA A 140 6.63 6.80 19.83
N ASN A 141 6.46 7.30 21.06
CA ASN A 141 7.03 8.58 21.49
C ASN A 141 8.56 8.54 21.50
N LEU A 142 9.16 7.44 21.95
CA LEU A 142 10.61 7.25 21.90
C LEU A 142 11.13 7.31 20.46
N LEU A 143 10.48 6.60 19.53
CA LEU A 143 10.87 6.63 18.11
C LEU A 143 10.76 8.03 17.50
N HIS A 144 9.74 8.81 17.85
CA HIS A 144 9.60 10.20 17.40
C HIS A 144 10.70 11.12 17.95
N GLN A 145 11.33 10.74 19.06
CA GLN A 145 12.47 11.44 19.65
C GLN A 145 13.83 10.89 19.14
N ASN A 146 13.81 9.98 18.16
CA ASN A 146 14.98 9.21 17.69
C ASN A 146 15.66 8.39 18.81
N MET A 147 14.88 7.92 19.78
CA MET A 147 15.33 7.06 20.88
C MET A 147 14.71 5.66 20.81
N ASN A 148 15.24 4.75 21.61
CA ASN A 148 14.76 3.38 21.79
C ASN A 148 15.04 2.89 23.24
N PHE A 149 14.68 1.63 23.53
CA PHE A 149 14.79 1.03 24.87
C PHE A 149 16.22 0.66 25.31
N VAL A 150 17.25 0.94 24.50
CA VAL A 150 18.66 0.83 24.90
C VAL A 150 19.31 2.18 25.16
N ASP A 151 18.65 3.29 24.83
CA ASP A 151 19.15 4.63 25.12
C ASP A 151 19.00 4.94 26.63
N PRO A 152 19.93 5.71 27.23
CA PRO A 152 19.81 6.11 28.62
C PRO A 152 18.53 6.92 28.84
N LEU A 153 17.79 6.63 29.91
CA LEU A 153 16.65 7.44 30.32
C LEU A 153 17.13 8.88 30.52
N GLN A 154 16.59 9.83 29.74
CA GLN A 154 16.86 11.25 29.97
C GLN A 154 16.30 11.60 31.36
N ALA A 155 17.21 12.02 32.26
CA ALA A 155 16.92 12.36 33.64
C ALA A 155 16.00 13.59 33.78
#